data_AF-A0A098YDY2-F1
#
_entry.id   AF-A0A098YDY2-F1
#
_cell.length_a   1.000
_cell.length_b   1.000
_cell.length_c   1.000
_cell.angle_alpha   90.00
_cell.angle_beta   90.00
_cell.angle_gamma   90.00
#
_symmetry.space_group_name_H-M   'P 1'
#
loop_
_entity.id
_entity.type
_entity.pdbx_description
1 polymer ?
#
loop_
_entity_poly.entity_id
_entity_poly.type
_entity_poly.pdbx_seq_one_letter_code
_entity_poly.pdbx_strand_id
1 'polypeptide(L)'
;MTDRITILEAIHTRLADAALGGTLVVDDPLWVGVLTSMAPDPETIRRGNRWVESRHERLEGGRALFAVISRDGDGQSRVTAHSDAWTMGSELRRIAEDILGRPRGVRIQRMNALELLHRTVVNDNGAVFHVGGLYLNARNGRIVIDLLELDDEDNPIPGTECGLETLEGWHVH
;
A
#
# COMPACT_ATOMS: atom_id res chain seq x y z
N MET A 1 -5.19 -21.21 29.45
CA MET A 1 -5.03 -20.67 28.08
C MET A 1 -5.72 -19.32 28.07
N THR A 2 -4.97 -18.23 27.89
CA THR A 2 -5.56 -16.91 27.64
C THR A 2 -6.19 -16.94 26.25
N ASP A 3 -7.43 -16.47 26.12
CA ASP A 3 -8.08 -16.44 24.82
C ASP A 3 -7.48 -15.35 23.92
N ARG A 4 -7.67 -15.51 22.60
CA ARG A 4 -7.11 -14.64 21.57
C ARG A 4 -7.57 -13.19 21.71
N ILE A 5 -8.85 -12.99 22.06
CA ILE A 5 -9.46 -11.66 22.20
C ILE A 5 -8.83 -10.91 23.37
N THR A 6 -8.64 -11.58 24.51
CA THR A 6 -7.99 -11.01 25.71
C THR A 6 -6.57 -10.54 25.38
N ILE A 7 -5.83 -11.29 24.54
CA ILE A 7 -4.48 -10.89 24.13
C ILE A 7 -4.53 -9.65 23.22
N LEU A 8 -5.45 -9.61 22.25
CA LEU A 8 -5.63 -8.44 21.38
C LEU A 8 -6.00 -7.18 22.19
N GLU A 9 -6.89 -7.32 23.17
CA GLU A 9 -7.29 -6.25 24.08
C GLU A 9 -6.13 -5.78 24.98
N ALA A 10 -5.29 -6.71 25.45
CA ALA A 10 -4.09 -6.38 26.22
C ALA A 10 -3.07 -5.60 25.37
N ILE A 11 -2.85 -6.01 24.11
CA ILE A 11 -1.99 -5.28 23.17
C ILE A 11 -2.56 -3.88 22.91
N HIS A 12 -3.86 -3.78 22.62
CA HIS A 12 -4.52 -2.49 22.38
C HIS A 12 -4.43 -1.57 23.62
N THR A 13 -4.64 -2.12 24.81
CA THR A 13 -4.50 -1.36 26.07
C THR A 13 -3.07 -0.87 26.26
N ARG A 14 -2.08 -1.69 25.90
CA ARG A 14 -0.67 -1.29 25.94
C ARG A 14 -0.41 -0.14 24.98
N LEU A 15 -0.92 -0.20 23.75
CA LEU A 15 -0.78 0.87 22.76
C LEU A 15 -1.40 2.21 23.18
N ALA A 16 -2.42 2.17 24.06
CA ALA A 16 -3.04 3.37 24.62
C ALA A 16 -2.16 4.08 25.69
N ASP A 17 -1.05 3.46 26.12
CA ASP A 17 -0.04 4.13 26.94
C ASP A 17 0.56 5.30 26.14
N ALA A 18 0.40 6.52 26.64
CA ALA A 18 0.84 7.74 25.97
C ALA A 18 2.34 7.74 25.65
N ALA A 19 3.16 7.00 26.43
CA ALA A 19 4.59 6.87 26.17
C ALA A 19 4.92 6.13 24.86
N LEU A 20 3.98 5.31 24.35
CA LEU A 20 4.17 4.52 23.14
C LEU A 20 3.65 5.21 21.88
N GLY A 21 2.89 6.31 22.02
CA GLY A 21 2.37 7.06 20.88
C GLY A 21 1.55 6.20 19.90
N GLY A 22 0.90 5.13 20.38
CA GLY A 22 0.08 4.25 19.54
C GLY A 22 0.86 3.24 18.69
N THR A 23 2.16 3.03 18.95
CA THR A 23 2.99 2.03 18.26
C THR A 23 3.79 1.18 19.24
N LEU A 24 3.85 -0.13 18.99
CA LEU A 24 4.58 -1.08 19.83
C LEU A 24 5.30 -2.11 18.98
N VAL A 25 6.62 -2.25 19.18
CA VAL A 25 7.38 -3.39 18.69
C VAL A 25 7.09 -4.59 19.59
N VAL A 26 6.74 -5.73 18.99
CA VAL A 26 6.24 -6.91 19.70
C VAL A 26 7.22 -8.06 19.53
N ASP A 27 7.92 -8.40 20.61
CA ASP A 27 8.86 -9.52 20.66
C ASP A 27 8.34 -10.69 21.51
N ASP A 28 7.23 -10.51 22.23
CA ASP A 28 6.60 -11.56 23.02
C ASP A 28 6.02 -12.65 22.08
N PRO A 29 6.44 -13.93 22.20
CA PRO A 29 6.02 -14.97 21.27
C PRO A 29 4.51 -15.23 21.23
N LEU A 30 3.81 -15.03 22.37
CA LEU A 30 2.37 -15.19 22.44
C LEU A 30 1.68 -14.06 21.68
N TRP A 31 2.15 -12.82 21.83
CA TRP A 31 1.58 -11.66 21.14
C TRP A 31 1.89 -11.71 19.64
N VAL A 32 3.11 -12.10 19.27
CA VAL A 32 3.48 -12.37 17.87
C VAL A 32 2.55 -13.43 17.26
N GLY A 33 2.32 -14.53 17.96
CA GLY A 33 1.43 -15.60 17.49
C GLY A 33 0.00 -15.11 17.26
N VAL A 34 -0.52 -14.25 18.12
CA VAL A 34 -1.86 -13.66 17.96
C VAL A 34 -1.92 -12.68 16.79
N LEU A 35 -0.97 -11.76 16.67
CA LEU A 35 -0.95 -10.77 15.59
C LEU A 35 -0.76 -11.44 14.22
N THR A 36 0.10 -12.45 14.14
CA THR A 36 0.31 -13.26 12.92
C THR A 36 -0.84 -14.24 12.62
N SER A 37 -1.83 -14.38 13.52
CA SER A 37 -3.07 -15.14 13.27
C SER A 37 -4.20 -14.30 12.69
N MET A 38 -4.10 -12.96 12.74
CA MET A 38 -5.10 -12.07 12.15
C MET A 38 -5.18 -12.29 10.63
N ALA A 39 -6.32 -11.96 10.02
CA ALA A 39 -6.44 -12.07 8.56
C ALA A 39 -5.44 -11.12 7.88
N PRO A 40 -4.63 -11.59 6.91
CA PRO A 40 -3.75 -10.73 6.16
C PRO A 40 -4.54 -9.84 5.21
N ASP A 41 -4.13 -8.59 5.08
CA ASP A 41 -4.60 -7.73 4.00
C ASP A 41 -4.09 -8.32 2.66
N PRO A 42 -4.86 -8.17 1.57
CA PRO A 42 -4.49 -8.73 0.26
C PRO A 42 -3.19 -8.12 -0.30
N GLU A 43 -2.76 -6.97 0.20
CA GLU A 43 -1.54 -6.30 -0.23
C GLU A 43 -0.32 -6.81 0.56
N THR A 44 0.43 -7.72 -0.04
CA THR A 44 1.78 -8.11 0.42
C THR A 44 2.83 -7.62 -0.58
N ILE A 45 3.89 -6.98 -0.08
CA ILE A 45 5.04 -6.58 -0.89
C ILE A 45 6.18 -7.55 -0.64
N ARG A 46 6.81 -8.07 -1.70
CA ARG A 46 7.90 -9.05 -1.61
C ARG A 46 8.99 -8.80 -2.66
N ARG A 47 10.25 -8.98 -2.26
CA ARG A 47 11.43 -9.01 -3.14
C ARG A 47 12.43 -10.06 -2.62
N GLY A 48 12.50 -11.20 -3.30
CA GLY A 48 13.28 -12.34 -2.81
C GLY A 48 12.78 -12.79 -1.44
N ASN A 49 13.68 -12.88 -0.45
CA ASN A 49 13.35 -13.27 0.92
C ASN A 49 12.76 -12.14 1.76
N ARG A 50 12.86 -10.89 1.30
CA ARG A 50 12.32 -9.72 2.00
C ARG A 50 10.85 -9.57 1.69
N TRP A 51 10.02 -9.32 2.69
CA TRP A 51 8.61 -9.02 2.49
C TRP A 51 8.02 -8.20 3.63
N VAL A 52 6.89 -7.54 3.35
CA VAL A 52 6.06 -6.87 4.35
C VAL A 52 4.59 -7.03 4.00
N GLU A 53 3.76 -7.20 5.01
CA GLU A 53 2.30 -7.23 4.92
C GLU A 53 1.70 -6.47 6.10
N SER A 54 0.43 -6.10 5.97
CA SER A 54 -0.39 -5.60 7.08
C SER A 54 -1.50 -6.57 7.41
N ARG A 55 -1.92 -6.52 8.67
CA ARG A 55 -3.06 -7.26 9.19
C ARG A 55 -3.86 -6.35 10.11
N HIS A 56 -5.16 -6.61 10.23
CA HIS A 56 -5.98 -5.84 11.15
C HIS A 56 -7.12 -6.68 11.74
N GLU A 57 -7.56 -6.25 12.92
CA GLU A 57 -8.70 -6.82 13.62
C GLU A 57 -9.57 -5.70 14.18
N ARG A 58 -10.90 -5.86 14.08
CA ARG A 58 -11.84 -5.03 14.82
C ARG A 58 -12.02 -5.59 16.23
N LEU A 59 -11.95 -4.71 17.22
CA LEU A 59 -12.21 -5.00 18.62
C LEU A 59 -13.59 -4.49 19.02
N GLU A 60 -14.03 -4.83 20.23
CA GLU A 60 -15.29 -4.31 20.76
C GLU A 60 -15.23 -2.78 20.94
N GLY A 61 -16.39 -2.14 20.78
CA GLY A 61 -16.51 -0.69 20.89
C GLY A 61 -15.99 0.09 19.67
N GLY A 62 -15.85 -0.56 18.51
CA GLY A 62 -15.46 0.09 17.26
C GLY A 62 -13.98 0.43 17.14
N ARG A 63 -13.16 -0.07 18.07
CA ARG A 63 -11.69 0.05 18.02
C ARG A 63 -11.12 -0.94 17.00
N ALA A 64 -9.89 -0.69 16.57
CA ALA A 64 -9.17 -1.59 15.70
C ALA A 64 -7.72 -1.72 16.17
N LEU A 65 -7.16 -2.91 15.95
CA LEU A 65 -5.76 -3.19 16.12
C LEU A 65 -5.16 -3.48 14.75
N PHE A 66 -4.01 -2.88 14.47
CA PHE A 66 -3.30 -3.09 13.23
C PHE A 66 -1.93 -3.68 13.52
N ALA A 67 -1.42 -4.50 12.60
CA ALA A 67 -0.06 -5.03 12.67
C ALA A 67 0.64 -4.86 11.32
N VAL A 68 1.91 -4.48 11.37
CA VAL A 68 2.85 -4.60 10.25
C VAL A 68 3.79 -5.76 10.56
N ILE A 69 3.84 -6.72 9.65
CA ILE A 69 4.72 -7.88 9.77
C ILE A 69 5.69 -7.82 8.60
N SER A 70 6.98 -7.82 8.90
CA SER A 70 8.03 -7.78 7.89
C SER A 70 9.06 -8.86 8.13
N ARG A 71 9.71 -9.28 7.05
CA ARG A 71 10.89 -10.14 7.09
C ARG A 71 12.01 -9.48 6.30
N ASP A 72 13.19 -9.42 6.91
CA ASP A 72 14.39 -8.90 6.27
C ASP A 72 15.13 -9.96 5.44
N GLY A 73 16.27 -9.57 4.85
CA GLY A 73 17.07 -10.45 3.99
C GLY A 73 17.77 -11.57 4.77
N ASP A 74 18.07 -11.32 6.04
CA ASP A 74 18.72 -12.26 6.96
C ASP A 74 17.72 -13.26 7.56
N GLY A 75 16.44 -13.06 7.27
CA GLY A 75 15.34 -13.95 7.63
C GLY A 75 14.73 -13.63 8.98
N GLN A 76 15.13 -12.56 9.66
CA GLN A 76 14.49 -12.10 10.89
C GLN A 76 13.14 -11.48 10.58
N SER A 77 12.14 -11.87 11.37
CA SER A 77 10.80 -11.29 11.31
C SER A 77 10.65 -10.21 12.37
N ARG A 78 10.01 -9.09 12.00
CA ARG A 78 9.63 -8.04 12.93
C ARG A 78 8.11 -7.87 12.89
N VAL A 79 7.52 -7.71 14.06
CA VAL A 79 6.08 -7.45 14.22
C VAL A 79 5.90 -6.15 14.99
N THR A 80 5.23 -5.19 14.37
CA THR A 80 4.87 -3.92 14.99
C THR A 80 3.35 -3.85 15.08
N ALA A 81 2.81 -3.49 16.24
CA ALA A 81 1.39 -3.25 16.45
C ALA A 81 1.11 -1.74 16.49
N HIS A 82 -0.07 -1.34 16.01
CA HIS A 82 -0.52 0.05 15.97
C HIS A 82 -1.98 0.19 16.40
N SER A 83 -2.30 1.31 17.05
CA SER A 83 -3.68 1.66 17.43
C SER A 83 -4.45 2.37 16.32
N ASP A 84 -3.77 2.89 15.29
CA ASP A 84 -4.40 3.64 14.20
C ASP A 84 -3.86 3.24 12.81
N ALA A 85 -4.73 3.35 11.81
CA ALA A 85 -4.43 2.94 10.45
C ALA A 85 -3.42 3.87 9.74
N TRP A 86 -3.29 5.13 10.17
CA TRP A 86 -2.42 6.10 9.53
C TRP A 86 -0.95 5.83 9.86
N THR A 87 -0.66 5.60 11.14
CA THR A 87 0.67 5.24 11.62
C THR A 87 1.10 3.90 11.05
N MET A 88 0.21 2.89 11.06
CA MET A 88 0.44 1.61 10.40
C MET A 88 0.76 1.79 8.91
N GLY A 89 -0.07 2.55 8.18
CA GLY A 89 0.10 2.76 6.74
C GLY A 89 1.41 3.48 6.39
N SER A 90 1.86 4.38 7.26
CA SER A 90 3.13 5.08 7.12
C SER A 90 4.33 4.13 7.30
N GLU A 91 4.28 3.23 8.29
CA GLU A 91 5.31 2.22 8.51
C GLU A 91 5.35 1.18 7.38
N LEU A 92 4.18 0.64 6.99
CA LEU A 92 4.05 -0.29 5.88
C LEU A 92 4.66 0.29 4.59
N ARG A 93 4.38 1.56 4.29
CA ARG A 93 4.95 2.26 3.13
C ARG A 93 6.47 2.34 3.21
N ARG A 94 6.99 2.83 4.34
CA ARG A 94 8.44 2.98 4.54
C ARG A 94 9.18 1.65 4.34
N ILE A 95 8.65 0.56 4.90
CA ILE A 95 9.25 -0.77 4.76
C ILE A 95 9.12 -1.29 3.32
N ALA A 96 7.96 -1.10 2.69
CA ALA A 96 7.74 -1.50 1.31
C ALA A 96 8.74 -0.81 0.36
N GLU A 97 9.00 0.49 0.54
CA GLU A 97 9.94 1.26 -0.27
C GLU A 97 11.38 0.78 -0.10
N ASP A 98 11.78 0.48 1.15
CA ASP A 98 13.08 -0.13 1.46
C ASP A 98 13.24 -1.52 0.80
N ILE A 99 12.20 -2.36 0.84
CA ILE A 99 12.20 -3.67 0.18
C ILE A 99 12.33 -3.53 -1.35
N LEU A 100 11.59 -2.59 -1.93
CA LEU A 100 11.58 -2.36 -3.37
C LEU A 100 12.85 -1.64 -3.85
N GLY A 101 13.54 -0.89 -2.98
CA GLY A 101 14.67 -0.02 -3.33
C GLY A 101 14.26 1.16 -4.22
N ARG A 102 12.98 1.55 -4.16
CA ARG A 102 12.38 2.65 -4.90
C ARG A 102 11.07 3.07 -4.22
N PRO A 103 10.59 4.30 -4.45
CA PRO A 103 9.25 4.70 -4.02
C PRO A 103 8.20 3.72 -4.52
N ARG A 104 7.19 3.45 -3.69
CA ARG A 104 6.01 2.67 -4.11
C ARG A 104 5.30 3.53 -5.17
N GLY A 105 4.97 2.95 -6.34
CA GLY A 105 4.24 3.67 -7.38
C GLY A 105 3.03 4.38 -6.77
N VAL A 106 2.91 5.67 -7.05
CA VAL A 106 1.92 6.54 -6.42
C VAL A 106 0.53 5.98 -6.71
N ARG A 107 -0.24 5.69 -5.66
CA ARG A 107 -1.69 5.59 -5.78
C ARG A 107 -2.15 6.96 -6.27
N ILE A 108 -2.58 7.05 -7.53
CA ILE A 108 -3.08 8.29 -8.11
C ILE A 108 -4.25 8.74 -7.22
N GLN A 109 -4.04 9.87 -6.55
CA GLN A 109 -4.87 10.52 -5.53
C GLN A 109 -6.27 9.91 -5.30
N ARG A 110 -6.47 9.08 -4.25
CA ARG A 110 -7.77 8.47 -3.87
C ARG A 110 -8.52 7.73 -4.99
N MET A 111 -7.95 7.65 -6.19
CA MET A 111 -8.60 7.25 -7.41
C MET A 111 -8.28 5.78 -7.67
N ASN A 112 -9.30 4.97 -7.89
CA ASN A 112 -9.09 3.59 -8.28
C ASN A 112 -8.72 3.53 -9.78
N ALA A 113 -8.18 2.40 -10.22
CA ALA A 113 -7.74 2.20 -11.60
C ALA A 113 -8.85 2.48 -12.63
N LEU A 114 -10.11 2.22 -12.29
CA LEU A 114 -11.27 2.48 -13.16
C LEU A 114 -11.56 3.98 -13.28
N GLU A 115 -11.36 4.76 -12.22
CA GLU A 115 -11.60 6.21 -12.21
C GLU A 115 -10.51 6.99 -12.96
N LEU A 116 -9.33 6.39 -13.14
CA LEU A 116 -8.26 6.92 -13.99
C LEU A 116 -8.54 6.68 -15.48
N LEU A 117 -9.22 5.59 -15.82
CA LEU A 117 -9.62 5.33 -17.20
C LEU A 117 -10.54 6.46 -17.67
N HIS A 118 -10.32 6.88 -18.91
CA HIS A 118 -11.04 7.97 -19.56
C HIS A 118 -10.78 9.37 -19.02
N ARG A 119 -9.76 9.55 -18.17
CA ARG A 119 -9.29 10.86 -17.73
C ARG A 119 -8.36 11.50 -18.74
N THR A 120 -8.22 12.81 -18.61
CA THR A 120 -7.23 13.57 -19.36
C THR A 120 -6.03 13.84 -18.45
N VAL A 121 -4.83 13.64 -18.98
CA VAL A 121 -3.57 13.88 -18.27
C VAL A 121 -2.72 14.87 -19.05
N VAL A 122 -2.04 15.75 -18.32
CA VAL A 122 -1.18 16.79 -18.89
C VAL A 122 0.22 16.64 -18.31
N ASN A 123 1.23 16.56 -19.17
CA ASN A 123 2.62 16.48 -18.72
C ASN A 123 3.22 17.86 -18.39
N ASP A 124 4.43 17.89 -17.84
CA ASP A 124 5.15 19.13 -17.47
C ASP A 124 5.37 20.10 -18.65
N ASN A 125 5.33 19.61 -19.89
CA ASN A 125 5.46 20.43 -21.10
C ASN A 125 4.12 20.96 -21.62
N GLY A 126 3.01 20.68 -20.93
CA GLY A 126 1.66 21.08 -21.31
C GLY A 126 1.02 20.20 -22.39
N ALA A 127 1.63 19.08 -22.77
CA ALA A 127 1.02 18.16 -23.73
C ALA A 127 -0.07 17.32 -23.06
N VAL A 128 -1.18 17.17 -23.75
CA VAL A 128 -2.44 16.62 -23.23
C VAL A 128 -2.71 15.25 -23.84
N PHE A 129 -3.13 14.29 -23.02
CA PHE A 129 -3.39 12.91 -23.42
C PHE A 129 -4.63 12.35 -22.73
N HIS A 130 -5.28 11.39 -23.38
CA HIS A 130 -6.35 10.58 -22.78
C HIS A 130 -5.79 9.28 -22.21
N VAL A 131 -6.24 8.87 -21.02
CA VAL A 131 -5.93 7.54 -20.49
C VAL A 131 -6.86 6.50 -21.14
N GLY A 132 -6.35 5.79 -22.13
CA GLY A 132 -7.08 4.76 -22.87
C GLY A 132 -7.16 3.41 -22.17
N GLY A 133 -6.16 3.08 -21.35
CA GLY A 133 -6.06 1.74 -20.80
C GLY A 133 -5.04 1.57 -19.68
N LEU A 134 -5.18 0.45 -18.98
CA LEU A 134 -4.22 -0.04 -18.00
C LEU A 134 -3.97 -1.52 -18.29
N TYR A 135 -2.71 -1.90 -18.48
CA TYR A 135 -2.36 -3.31 -18.73
C TYR A 135 -1.12 -3.75 -17.98
N LEU A 136 -1.06 -5.04 -17.64
CA LEU A 136 0.13 -5.63 -17.06
C LEU A 136 1.13 -5.98 -18.17
N ASN A 137 2.29 -5.33 -18.18
CA ASN A 137 3.41 -5.77 -19.00
C ASN A 137 4.02 -7.04 -18.38
N ALA A 138 3.68 -8.19 -18.95
CA ALA A 138 4.12 -9.50 -18.45
C ALA A 138 5.64 -9.71 -18.47
N ARG A 139 6.41 -8.90 -19.22
CA ARG A 139 7.88 -9.02 -19.28
C ARG A 139 8.56 -8.44 -18.05
N ASN A 140 8.01 -7.37 -17.46
CA ASN A 140 8.61 -6.66 -16.34
C ASN A 140 7.70 -6.60 -15.09
N GLY A 141 6.49 -7.14 -15.17
CA GLY A 141 5.52 -7.20 -14.08
C GLY A 141 4.97 -5.84 -13.67
N ARG A 142 5.05 -4.83 -14.54
CA ARG A 142 4.58 -3.46 -14.24
C ARG A 142 3.24 -3.20 -14.91
N ILE A 143 2.40 -2.43 -14.23
CA ILE A 143 1.22 -1.83 -14.87
C ILE A 143 1.73 -0.70 -15.77
N VAL A 144 1.26 -0.69 -17.01
CA VAL A 144 1.49 0.36 -17.99
C VAL A 144 0.17 1.10 -18.19
N ILE A 145 0.28 2.42 -18.21
CA ILE A 145 -0.79 3.38 -18.46
C ILE A 145 -0.69 3.74 -19.93
N ASP A 146 -1.75 3.42 -20.66
CA ASP A 146 -1.82 3.65 -22.09
C ASP A 146 -2.42 5.04 -22.34
N LEU A 147 -1.65 5.90 -22.99
CA LEU A 147 -2.03 7.27 -23.29
C LEU A 147 -2.26 7.45 -24.78
N LEU A 148 -3.36 8.10 -25.15
CA LEU A 148 -3.67 8.48 -26.52
C LEU A 148 -3.54 10.00 -26.67
N GLU A 149 -2.99 10.43 -27.80
CA GLU A 149 -3.05 11.84 -28.20
C GLU A 149 -4.50 12.25 -28.42
N LEU A 150 -4.77 13.54 -28.23
CA LEU A 150 -6.07 14.15 -28.51
C LEU A 150 -6.03 14.91 -29.84
N ASP A 151 -7.15 14.92 -30.55
CA ASP A 151 -7.36 15.82 -31.69
C ASP A 151 -7.75 17.24 -31.26
N ASP A 152 -7.96 18.13 -32.22
CA ASP A 152 -8.33 19.53 -31.98
C ASP A 152 -9.71 19.69 -31.28
N GLU A 153 -10.50 18.61 -31.17
CA GLU A 153 -11.80 18.55 -30.50
C GLU A 153 -11.74 17.78 -29.16
N ASP A 154 -10.55 17.53 -28.62
CA ASP A 154 -10.29 16.76 -27.39
C ASP A 154 -10.71 15.27 -27.46
N ASN A 155 -10.85 14.69 -28.66
CA ASN A 155 -11.14 13.26 -28.81
C ASN A 155 -9.85 12.43 -28.90
N PRO A 156 -9.78 11.24 -28.27
CA PRO A 156 -8.62 10.37 -28.36
C PRO A 156 -8.44 9.83 -29.78
N ILE A 157 -7.21 9.88 -30.29
CA ILE A 157 -6.84 9.40 -31.62
C ILE A 157 -6.35 7.94 -31.54
N PRO A 158 -7.10 6.94 -32.03
CA PRO A 158 -6.64 5.55 -32.03
C PRO A 158 -5.37 5.38 -32.87
N GLY A 159 -4.44 4.54 -32.44
CA GLY A 159 -3.15 4.34 -33.12
C GLY A 159 -2.01 5.24 -32.63
N THR A 160 -2.27 6.14 -31.68
CA THR A 160 -1.27 7.04 -31.04
C THR A 160 -0.86 6.57 -29.64
N GLU A 161 -1.13 5.30 -29.32
CA GLU A 161 -0.93 4.75 -27.99
C GLU A 161 0.55 4.82 -27.56
N CYS A 162 0.81 5.48 -26.43
CA CYS A 162 2.10 5.48 -25.77
C CYS A 162 1.99 5.00 -24.32
N GLY A 163 2.80 3.98 -23.99
CA GLY A 163 2.78 3.35 -22.68
C GLY A 163 3.73 4.02 -21.69
N LEU A 164 3.20 4.43 -20.53
CA LEU A 164 3.99 4.94 -19.40
C LEU A 164 3.84 4.08 -18.16
N GLU A 165 4.89 3.98 -17.35
CA GLU A 165 4.85 3.20 -16.10
C GLU A 165 4.49 4.07 -14.87
N THR A 166 4.45 5.39 -15.03
CA THR A 166 4.15 6.36 -13.98
C THR A 166 3.63 7.67 -14.60
N LEU A 167 2.77 8.37 -13.86
CA LEU A 167 2.30 9.73 -14.14
C LEU A 167 2.89 10.74 -13.14
N GLU A 168 4.05 10.42 -12.56
CA GLU A 168 4.78 11.35 -11.70
C GLU A 168 5.19 12.60 -12.50
N GLY A 169 4.82 13.78 -12.01
CA GLY A 169 4.98 15.05 -12.74
C GLY A 169 3.82 15.37 -13.70
N TRP A 170 2.75 14.58 -13.71
CA TRP A 170 1.60 14.83 -14.58
C TRP A 170 0.39 15.34 -13.78
N HIS A 171 -0.39 16.23 -14.38
CA HIS A 171 -1.67 16.68 -13.87
C HIS A 171 -2.79 15.81 -14.43
N VAL A 172 -3.62 15.27 -13.55
CA VAL A 172 -4.78 14.42 -13.91
C VAL A 172 -6.06 15.23 -13.74
N HIS A 173 -6.89 15.27 -14.78
CA HIS A 173 -8.14 16.03 -14.85
C HIS A 173 -9.35 15.11 -14.99
#